data_AF-A0A832W2X0-F1
#
_entry.id   AF-A0A832W2X0-F1
#
_cell.length_a   1.000
_cell.length_b   1.000
_cell.length_c   1.000
_cell.angle_alpha   90.00
_cell.angle_beta   90.00
_cell.angle_gamma   90.00
#
_symmetry.space_group_name_H-M   'P 1'
#
loop_
_entity.id
_entity.type
_entity.pdbx_description
1 polymer ?
#
loop_
_entity_poly.entity_id
_entity_poly.type
_entity_poly.pdbx_seq_one_letter_code
_entity_poly.pdbx_strand_id
1 'polypeptide(L)'
;MVPIIQVALDLLELDRSVEIAKEAVAGGADWIEIGTPLIKSEGMNAIRIMRKAFPERTILADMKTVDTGAMEVEMAAKAGADVVIVLGSADDSTVLDALRSAHKYGVRLMADLISAPDPVKRAVELEALGVDYVNVHVGIDQQMIGKDPVSILMEISEQVSVQLAVAGGLDAESAAQAVRAGARIVIVGGNITRSDNVTEAAKKIRKSVDSPGSVDIRDRGTVDQEIREIFKEVSTSNISDAMHRKGAMKGIHPIVRGKMVGTAVTVQAFAGDWAKTVEAIDIAKPGDVIVIYNESKDIACWGGLATLSSLNKGIAGVVIEGAARDIDEIENLGLPIYTSNTVPNAGDPKGFGEINAEITCGGQIVKPGDYLIGDESGVVVVPKERAYELARRAKEVNKTEKRLFDEIRRGGTLSEILELKKWEKH
;
A
#
# COMPACT_ATOMS: atom_id res chain seq x y z
N MET A 1 29.52 12.34 -1.33
CA MET A 1 29.39 12.06 0.12
C MET A 1 28.48 10.84 0.28
N VAL A 2 28.74 9.88 1.18
CA VAL A 2 28.04 8.57 1.24
C VAL A 2 26.61 8.73 1.79
N PRO A 3 25.54 8.35 1.08
CA PRO A 3 24.16 8.51 1.55
C PRO A 3 23.89 7.78 2.86
N ILE A 4 23.02 8.36 3.69
CA ILE A 4 22.66 7.85 5.00
C ILE A 4 21.40 6.98 4.88
N ILE A 5 21.42 5.78 5.44
CA ILE A 5 20.21 4.97 5.65
C ILE A 5 19.73 5.15 7.07
N GLN A 6 18.52 5.66 7.22
CA GLN A 6 17.79 5.75 8.47
C GLN A 6 16.72 4.67 8.51
N VAL A 7 16.76 3.78 9.51
CA VAL A 7 15.70 2.79 9.73
C VAL A 7 14.65 3.37 10.67
N ALA A 8 13.39 3.41 10.22
CA ALA A 8 12.25 3.91 11.00
C ALA A 8 11.52 2.77 11.72
N LEU A 9 11.55 2.78 13.05
CA LEU A 9 10.96 1.75 13.90
C LEU A 9 9.53 2.12 14.32
N ASP A 10 8.59 2.01 13.38
CA ASP A 10 7.15 2.21 13.61
C ASP A 10 6.48 0.95 14.16
N LEU A 11 6.88 0.55 15.36
CA LEU A 11 6.39 -0.62 16.10
C LEU A 11 5.83 -0.19 17.45
N LEU A 12 5.11 -1.06 18.15
CA LEU A 12 4.60 -0.77 19.49
C LEU A 12 5.46 -1.41 20.59
N GLU A 13 6.13 -2.51 20.28
CA GLU A 13 6.88 -3.33 21.23
C GLU A 13 8.37 -2.95 21.24
N LEU A 14 8.87 -2.50 22.40
CA LEU A 14 10.26 -2.06 22.56
C LEU A 14 11.29 -3.16 22.29
N ASP A 15 11.11 -4.34 22.89
CA ASP A 15 12.09 -5.42 22.80
C ASP A 15 12.29 -5.86 21.34
N ARG A 16 11.18 -6.03 20.62
CA ARG A 16 11.19 -6.34 19.19
C ARG A 16 11.86 -5.26 18.36
N SER A 17 11.60 -3.99 18.70
CA SER A 17 12.22 -2.84 18.02
C SER A 17 13.75 -2.85 18.17
N VAL A 18 14.27 -3.22 19.35
CA VAL A 18 15.71 -3.34 19.60
C VAL A 18 16.33 -4.46 18.75
N GLU A 19 15.65 -5.61 18.62
CA GLU A 19 16.10 -6.71 17.77
C GLU A 19 16.17 -6.32 16.29
N ILE A 20 15.09 -5.73 15.78
CA ILE A 20 15.03 -5.25 14.38
C ILE A 20 16.11 -4.19 14.12
N ALA A 21 16.37 -3.29 15.07
CA ALA A 21 17.44 -2.31 14.96
C ALA A 21 18.82 -2.97 14.84
N LYS A 22 19.10 -4.04 15.61
CA LYS A 22 20.37 -4.78 15.53
C LYS A 22 20.54 -5.39 14.14
N GLU A 23 19.50 -6.03 13.62
CA GLU A 23 19.51 -6.68 12.32
C GLU A 23 19.66 -5.66 11.17
N ALA A 24 18.97 -4.52 11.26
CA ALA A 24 19.05 -3.44 10.28
C ALA A 24 20.45 -2.78 10.27
N VAL A 25 21.04 -2.52 11.44
CA VAL A 25 22.41 -2.00 11.56
C VAL A 25 23.42 -3.00 11.01
N ALA A 26 23.27 -4.29 11.29
CA ALA A 26 24.10 -5.35 10.70
C ALA A 26 23.97 -5.41 9.18
N GLY A 27 22.82 -5.00 8.63
CA GLY A 27 22.59 -4.86 7.20
C GLY A 27 23.04 -3.54 6.58
N GLY A 28 23.55 -2.59 7.38
CA GLY A 28 24.11 -1.32 6.90
C GLY A 28 23.22 -0.10 7.08
N ALA A 29 22.23 -0.13 7.97
CA ALA A 29 21.57 1.09 8.46
C ALA A 29 22.55 1.93 9.30
N ASP A 30 22.58 3.24 9.07
CA ASP A 30 23.48 4.16 9.76
C ASP A 30 22.81 4.77 11.00
N TRP A 31 21.54 5.16 10.83
CA TRP A 31 20.74 5.93 11.77
C TRP A 31 19.53 5.12 12.20
N ILE A 32 19.13 5.26 13.48
CA ILE A 32 17.99 4.55 14.07
C ILE A 32 16.97 5.58 14.53
N GLU A 33 15.79 5.55 13.93
CA GLU A 33 14.67 6.40 14.33
C GLU A 33 13.70 5.61 15.20
N ILE A 34 13.43 6.15 16.40
CA ILE A 34 12.35 5.70 17.26
C ILE A 34 11.10 6.42 16.73
N GLY A 35 10.28 5.66 15.99
CA GLY A 35 9.09 6.19 15.32
C GLY A 35 8.04 6.68 16.31
N THR A 36 7.15 7.55 15.82
CA THR A 36 6.03 8.09 16.61
C THR A 36 5.22 7.02 17.37
N PRO A 37 4.85 5.85 16.79
CA PRO A 37 4.09 4.83 17.51
C PRO A 37 4.83 4.26 18.71
N LEU A 38 6.14 4.01 18.57
CA LEU A 38 6.97 3.46 19.63
C LEU A 38 7.14 4.47 20.77
N ILE A 39 7.38 5.75 20.45
CA ILE A 39 7.42 6.83 21.44
C ILE A 39 6.08 6.95 22.17
N LYS A 40 4.95 6.84 21.47
CA LYS A 40 3.62 6.91 22.10
C LYS A 40 3.32 5.71 23.01
N SER A 41 3.82 4.53 22.65
CA SER A 41 3.65 3.31 23.45
C SER A 41 4.52 3.31 24.71
N GLU A 42 5.80 3.68 24.57
CA GLU A 42 6.84 3.44 25.58
C GLU A 42 7.41 4.73 26.22
N GLY A 43 7.04 5.88 25.68
CA GLY A 43 7.56 7.18 26.07
C GLY A 43 9.06 7.32 25.79
N MET A 44 9.70 8.23 26.54
CA MET A 44 11.15 8.49 26.41
C MET A 44 12.03 7.31 26.84
N ASN A 45 11.44 6.26 27.45
CA ASN A 45 12.19 5.06 27.79
C ASN A 45 12.71 4.33 26.54
N ALA A 46 11.94 4.34 25.45
CA ALA A 46 12.37 3.74 24.18
C ALA A 46 13.70 4.36 23.69
N ILE A 47 13.81 5.69 23.73
CA ILE A 47 15.03 6.41 23.32
C ILE A 47 16.21 6.05 24.24
N ARG A 48 16.00 6.00 25.57
CA ARG A 48 17.06 5.63 26.54
C ARG A 48 17.59 4.22 26.30
N ILE A 49 16.69 3.26 26.08
CA ILE A 49 17.05 1.87 25.82
C ILE A 49 17.78 1.75 24.47
N MET A 50 17.32 2.44 23.43
CA MET A 50 17.99 2.46 22.12
C MET A 50 19.39 3.08 22.21
N ARG A 51 19.55 4.23 22.89
CA ARG A 51 20.88 4.83 23.13
C ARG A 51 21.81 3.86 23.86
N LYS A 52 21.32 3.17 24.90
CA LYS A 52 22.11 2.17 25.63
C LYS A 52 22.53 1.00 24.74
N ALA A 53 21.64 0.54 23.85
CA ALA A 53 21.92 -0.56 22.94
C ALA A 53 22.86 -0.16 21.79
N PHE A 54 22.84 1.11 21.35
CA PHE A 54 23.58 1.62 20.20
C PHE A 54 24.32 2.93 20.52
N PRO A 55 25.34 2.91 21.41
CA PRO A 55 25.99 4.12 21.88
C PRO A 55 26.66 4.94 20.77
N GLU A 56 27.19 4.27 19.74
CA GLU A 56 27.94 4.88 18.63
C GLU A 56 27.08 5.23 17.41
N ARG A 57 25.76 5.03 17.47
CA ARG A 57 24.85 5.31 16.34
C ARG A 57 24.10 6.60 16.55
N THR A 58 23.71 7.23 15.43
CA THR A 58 22.78 8.37 15.48
C THR A 58 21.41 7.86 15.87
N ILE A 59 20.84 8.41 16.93
CA ILE A 59 19.48 8.12 17.39
C ILE A 59 18.57 9.29 17.10
N LEU A 60 17.46 9.03 16.41
CA LEU A 60 16.44 10.03 16.09
C LEU A 60 15.17 9.77 16.92
N ALA A 61 14.58 10.86 17.41
CA ALA A 61 13.28 10.83 18.05
C ALA A 61 12.24 11.46 17.12
N ASP A 62 11.33 10.63 16.57
CA ASP A 62 10.21 11.12 15.78
C ASP A 62 9.08 11.62 16.69
N MET A 63 9.32 12.79 17.30
CA MET A 63 8.37 13.39 18.25
C MET A 63 7.13 13.95 17.53
N LYS A 64 7.29 14.34 16.26
CA LYS A 64 6.29 15.11 15.49
C LYS A 64 5.74 16.27 16.29
N THR A 65 6.65 16.98 16.97
CA THR A 65 6.34 18.14 17.79
C THR A 65 5.60 19.18 16.97
N VAL A 66 4.38 19.52 17.39
CA VAL A 66 3.55 20.57 16.78
C VAL A 66 3.33 21.75 17.71
N ASP A 67 3.56 21.55 19.00
CA ASP A 67 3.45 22.55 20.06
C ASP A 67 4.54 22.28 21.11
N THR A 68 4.89 23.27 21.92
CA THR A 68 5.87 23.18 23.02
C THR A 68 7.27 22.75 22.58
N GLY A 69 7.77 23.36 21.50
CA GLY A 69 9.04 23.04 20.83
C GLY A 69 10.22 22.78 21.78
N ALA A 70 10.50 23.70 22.71
CA ALA A 70 11.64 23.52 23.61
C ALA A 70 11.50 22.34 24.57
N MET A 71 10.28 22.09 25.07
CA MET A 71 10.01 21.05 26.07
C MET A 71 10.20 19.64 25.47
N GLU A 72 9.65 19.40 24.28
CA GLU A 72 9.76 18.08 23.63
C GLU A 72 11.20 17.79 23.17
N VAL A 73 11.89 18.80 22.61
CA VAL A 73 13.31 18.67 22.26
C VAL A 73 14.16 18.39 23.50
N GLU A 74 13.91 19.08 24.62
CA GLU A 74 14.63 18.85 25.87
C GLU A 74 14.45 17.42 26.38
N MET A 75 13.21 16.90 26.35
CA MET A 75 12.92 15.54 26.79
C MET A 75 13.64 14.49 25.94
N ALA A 76 13.58 14.63 24.61
CA ALA A 76 14.22 13.71 23.68
C ALA A 76 15.75 13.77 23.78
N ALA A 77 16.33 14.97 23.86
CA ALA A 77 17.77 15.16 24.02
C ALA A 77 18.29 14.55 25.32
N LYS A 78 17.62 14.81 26.46
CA LYS A 78 17.97 14.20 27.75
C LYS A 78 17.80 12.68 27.78
N ALA A 79 16.96 12.13 26.92
CA ALA A 79 16.79 10.69 26.76
C ALA A 79 17.90 10.05 25.89
N GLY A 80 18.68 10.85 25.16
CA GLY A 80 19.82 10.42 24.36
C GLY A 80 19.64 10.47 22.85
N ALA A 81 18.67 11.24 22.34
CA ALA A 81 18.54 11.51 20.90
C ALA A 81 19.62 12.47 20.41
N ASP A 82 20.09 12.28 19.17
CA ASP A 82 21.01 13.20 18.47
C ASP A 82 20.27 14.11 17.48
N VAL A 83 19.10 13.67 17.02
CA VAL A 83 18.22 14.43 16.14
C VAL A 83 16.79 14.33 16.66
N VAL A 84 16.06 15.43 16.67
CA VAL A 84 14.64 15.48 17.05
C VAL A 84 13.83 15.93 15.85
N ILE A 85 12.75 15.22 15.56
CA ILE A 85 11.84 15.54 14.45
C ILE A 85 10.68 16.40 14.95
N VAL A 86 10.44 17.52 14.27
CA VAL A 86 9.29 18.41 14.47
C VAL A 86 8.41 18.40 13.21
N LEU A 87 7.13 18.75 13.34
CA LEU A 87 6.29 18.94 12.16
C LEU A 87 6.67 20.24 11.46
N GLY A 88 6.96 20.15 10.16
CA GLY A 88 7.13 21.31 9.30
C GLY A 88 5.89 22.18 9.26
N SER A 89 4.69 21.63 9.44
CA SER A 89 3.43 22.38 9.52
C SER A 89 3.20 23.09 10.86
N ALA A 90 4.09 22.94 11.85
CA ALA A 90 4.02 23.68 13.10
C ALA A 90 4.26 25.19 12.87
N ASP A 91 3.76 26.00 13.80
CA ASP A 91 3.99 27.45 13.79
C ASP A 91 5.49 27.78 13.90
N ASP A 92 5.93 28.83 13.21
CA ASP A 92 7.33 29.24 13.19
C ASP A 92 7.87 29.52 14.60
N SER A 93 7.05 30.04 15.51
CA SER A 93 7.46 30.24 16.91
C SER A 93 7.78 28.94 17.63
N THR A 94 7.08 27.85 17.30
CA THR A 94 7.34 26.50 17.85
C THR A 94 8.64 25.94 17.27
N VAL A 95 8.86 26.08 15.97
CA VAL A 95 10.10 25.64 15.31
C VAL A 95 11.31 26.40 15.86
N LEU A 96 11.20 27.73 16.01
CA LEU A 96 12.25 28.56 16.58
C LEU A 96 12.53 28.20 18.04
N ASP A 97 11.51 27.90 18.83
CA ASP A 97 11.67 27.47 20.21
C ASP A 97 12.36 26.10 20.32
N ALA A 98 11.99 25.16 19.44
CA ALA A 98 12.65 23.88 19.28
C ALA A 98 14.13 24.05 18.89
N LEU A 99 14.46 24.93 17.93
CA LEU A 99 15.84 25.22 17.52
C LEU A 99 16.70 25.76 18.66
N ARG A 100 16.16 26.70 19.46
CA ARG A 100 16.88 27.21 20.65
C ARG A 100 17.20 26.10 21.64
N SER A 101 16.25 25.19 21.88
CA SER A 101 16.47 24.04 22.75
C SER A 101 17.46 23.05 22.14
N ALA A 102 17.36 22.78 20.84
CA ALA A 102 18.26 21.89 20.12
C ALA A 102 19.73 22.35 20.24
N HIS A 103 19.99 23.63 19.98
CA HIS A 103 21.31 24.24 20.17
C HIS A 103 21.80 24.17 21.62
N LYS A 104 20.92 24.39 22.60
CA LYS A 104 21.27 24.31 24.03
C LYS A 104 21.72 22.90 24.42
N TYR A 105 21.10 21.86 23.88
CA TYR A 105 21.40 20.47 24.21
C TYR A 105 22.37 19.79 23.22
N GLY A 106 22.80 20.50 22.17
CA GLY A 106 23.74 19.98 21.18
C GLY A 106 23.14 18.90 20.26
N VAL A 107 21.81 18.92 20.07
CA VAL A 107 21.10 18.02 19.15
C VAL A 107 20.70 18.77 17.88
N ARG A 108 20.43 18.05 16.80
CA ARG A 108 19.97 18.62 15.53
C ARG A 108 18.46 18.55 15.39
N LEU A 109 17.89 19.44 14.59
CA LEU A 109 16.47 19.49 14.31
C LEU A 109 16.16 19.06 12.87
N MET A 110 15.24 18.12 12.71
CA MET A 110 14.70 17.73 11.42
C MET A 110 13.24 18.15 11.32
N ALA A 111 12.88 18.91 10.29
CA ALA A 111 11.49 19.31 10.05
C ALA A 111 10.82 18.38 9.03
N ASP A 112 9.74 17.73 9.44
CA ASP A 112 8.98 16.77 8.63
C ASP A 112 7.84 17.48 7.87
N LEU A 113 7.90 17.45 6.53
CA LEU A 113 6.91 18.09 5.66
C LEU A 113 5.61 17.30 5.50
N ILE A 114 5.42 16.21 6.25
CA ILE A 114 4.18 15.43 6.21
C ILE A 114 2.96 16.33 6.40
N SER A 115 2.04 16.25 5.43
CA SER A 115 0.80 17.05 5.41
C SER A 115 1.01 18.57 5.37
N ALA A 116 2.19 19.06 5.00
CA ALA A 116 2.38 20.47 4.64
C ALA A 116 1.53 20.79 3.38
N PRO A 117 0.69 21.85 3.41
CA PRO A 117 -0.15 22.19 2.25
C PRO A 117 0.64 22.52 0.99
N ASP A 118 1.78 23.20 1.16
CA ASP A 118 2.73 23.55 0.11
C ASP A 118 4.15 23.15 0.61
N PRO A 119 4.58 21.92 0.33
CA PRO A 119 5.85 21.40 0.87
C PRO A 119 7.07 22.12 0.29
N VAL A 120 6.99 22.62 -0.96
CA VAL A 120 8.10 23.34 -1.61
C VAL A 120 8.31 24.68 -0.93
N LYS A 121 7.25 25.48 -0.83
CA LYS A 121 7.33 26.77 -0.13
C LYS A 121 7.76 26.58 1.33
N ARG A 122 7.20 25.57 2.01
CA ARG A 122 7.50 25.35 3.42
C ARG A 122 8.94 24.90 3.66
N ALA A 123 9.54 24.13 2.74
CA ALA A 123 10.95 23.77 2.83
C ALA A 123 11.87 25.01 2.84
N VAL A 124 11.61 25.98 1.95
CA VAL A 124 12.37 27.24 1.87
C VAL A 124 12.23 28.06 3.15
N GLU A 125 11.02 28.16 3.70
CA GLU A 125 10.76 28.85 4.95
C GLU A 125 11.51 28.20 6.13
N LEU A 126 11.47 26.86 6.24
CA LEU A 126 12.16 26.12 7.30
C LEU A 126 13.68 26.23 7.19
N GLU A 127 14.24 26.21 5.98
CA GLU A 127 15.66 26.49 5.75
C GLU A 127 16.04 27.89 6.25
N ALA A 128 15.22 28.90 5.94
CA ALA A 128 15.46 30.26 6.40
C ALA A 128 15.41 30.42 7.94
N LEU A 129 14.62 29.58 8.62
CA LEU A 129 14.61 29.50 10.10
C LEU A 129 15.86 28.82 10.67
N GLY A 130 16.56 28.01 9.87
CA GLY A 130 17.83 27.38 10.24
C GLY A 130 17.70 25.94 10.76
N VAL A 131 16.72 25.17 10.28
CA VAL A 131 16.66 23.72 10.58
C VAL A 131 17.85 22.97 9.96
N ASP A 132 18.34 21.94 10.63
CA ASP A 132 19.49 21.16 10.13
C ASP A 132 19.10 20.24 8.96
N TYR A 133 17.86 19.73 8.99
CA TYR A 133 17.32 18.80 8.01
C TYR A 133 15.88 19.13 7.64
N VAL A 134 15.53 18.89 6.38
CA VAL A 134 14.14 18.87 5.93
C VAL A 134 13.81 17.46 5.41
N ASN A 135 12.77 16.84 5.97
CA ASN A 135 12.30 15.53 5.55
C ASN A 135 11.10 15.67 4.61
N VAL A 136 11.29 15.26 3.36
CA VAL A 136 10.23 15.11 2.36
C VAL A 136 9.49 13.82 2.64
N HIS A 137 8.36 13.95 3.35
CA HIS A 137 7.58 12.81 3.80
C HIS A 137 6.20 12.83 3.16
N VAL A 138 5.95 11.86 2.28
CA VAL A 138 4.59 11.58 1.83
C VAL A 138 3.98 10.58 2.80
N GLY A 139 3.00 11.02 3.59
CA GLY A 139 2.31 10.16 4.55
C GLY A 139 1.63 8.96 3.88
N ILE A 140 1.34 7.92 4.65
CA ILE A 140 0.73 6.67 4.15
C ILE A 140 -0.56 6.97 3.38
N ASP A 141 -1.43 7.84 3.90
CA ASP A 141 -2.69 8.21 3.24
C ASP A 141 -2.48 8.96 1.91
N GLN A 142 -1.39 9.74 1.81
CA GLN A 142 -1.05 10.47 0.59
C GLN A 142 -0.40 9.58 -0.47
N GLN A 143 0.41 8.59 -0.05
CA GLN A 143 0.86 7.53 -0.93
C GLN A 143 -0.33 6.72 -1.44
N MET A 144 -1.32 6.46 -0.58
CA MET A 144 -2.55 5.73 -0.92
C MET A 144 -3.41 6.39 -2.00
N ILE A 145 -3.13 7.64 -2.38
CA ILE A 145 -3.77 8.36 -3.49
C ILE A 145 -2.81 8.67 -4.66
N GLY A 146 -1.63 8.03 -4.69
CA GLY A 146 -0.69 8.09 -5.81
C GLY A 146 0.32 9.25 -5.78
N LYS A 147 0.51 9.92 -4.63
CA LYS A 147 1.61 10.90 -4.50
C LYS A 147 2.95 10.19 -4.33
N ASP A 148 3.93 10.56 -5.14
CA ASP A 148 5.28 9.99 -5.11
C ASP A 148 6.24 10.93 -4.35
N PRO A 149 6.97 10.45 -3.34
CA PRO A 149 7.90 11.29 -2.58
C PRO A 149 9.12 11.74 -3.39
N VAL A 150 9.51 11.02 -4.44
CA VAL A 150 10.71 11.34 -5.24
C VAL A 150 10.45 12.55 -6.15
N SER A 151 9.26 12.70 -6.72
CA SER A 151 8.93 13.89 -7.52
C SER A 151 8.94 15.18 -6.69
N ILE A 152 8.31 15.16 -5.50
CA ILE A 152 8.30 16.30 -4.57
C ILE A 152 9.72 16.63 -4.11
N LEU A 153 10.54 15.61 -3.86
CA LEU A 153 11.94 15.78 -3.50
C LEU A 153 12.72 16.51 -4.59
N MET A 154 12.53 16.17 -5.87
CA MET A 154 13.19 16.87 -6.98
C MET A 154 12.85 18.36 -6.98
N GLU A 155 11.57 18.71 -6.87
CA GLU A 155 11.12 20.10 -6.82
C GLU A 155 11.74 20.88 -5.65
N ILE A 156 11.81 20.27 -4.46
CA ILE A 156 12.42 20.90 -3.28
C ILE A 156 13.93 21.04 -3.44
N SER A 157 14.61 20.04 -3.99
CA SER A 157 16.06 20.01 -4.14
C SER A 157 16.62 21.14 -5.01
N GLU A 158 15.80 21.70 -5.89
CA GLU A 158 16.16 22.85 -6.72
C GLU A 158 16.05 24.20 -5.98
N GLN A 159 15.35 24.23 -4.85
CA GLN A 159 14.99 25.47 -4.13
C GLN A 159 15.74 25.68 -2.81
N VAL A 160 16.31 24.61 -2.24
CA VAL A 160 16.97 24.66 -0.92
C VAL A 160 18.35 24.02 -0.94
N SER A 161 19.21 24.43 0.00
CA SER A 161 20.56 23.88 0.22
C SER A 161 20.68 23.02 1.47
N VAL A 162 19.69 23.09 2.37
CA VAL A 162 19.56 22.26 3.58
C VAL A 162 19.58 20.78 3.22
N GLN A 163 20.12 19.95 4.12
CA GLN A 163 20.22 18.52 3.86
C GLN A 163 18.82 17.88 3.84
N LEU A 164 18.50 17.25 2.71
CA LEU A 164 17.20 16.61 2.50
C LEU A 164 17.22 15.16 2.95
N ALA A 165 16.19 14.79 3.72
CA ALA A 165 15.78 13.43 3.96
C ALA A 165 14.53 13.11 3.13
N VAL A 166 14.31 11.84 2.81
CA VAL A 166 13.07 11.40 2.17
C VAL A 166 12.48 10.20 2.92
N ALA A 167 11.17 10.22 3.13
CA ALA A 167 10.40 9.15 3.72
C ALA A 167 9.14 8.88 2.89
N GLY A 168 8.67 7.63 2.94
CA GLY A 168 7.38 7.27 2.38
C GLY A 168 7.41 5.99 1.56
N GLY A 169 7.46 4.85 2.24
CA GLY A 169 7.32 3.55 1.57
C GLY A 169 8.47 3.15 0.65
N LEU A 170 9.65 3.76 0.84
CA LEU A 170 10.83 3.55 -0.02
C LEU A 170 11.30 2.09 0.01
N ASP A 171 11.50 1.54 -1.18
CA ASP A 171 12.17 0.26 -1.44
C ASP A 171 13.58 0.51 -2.01
N ALA A 172 14.29 -0.54 -2.42
CA ALA A 172 15.66 -0.41 -2.91
C ALA A 172 15.77 0.50 -4.15
N GLU A 173 14.80 0.43 -5.06
CA GLU A 173 14.81 1.20 -6.29
C GLU A 173 14.50 2.67 -6.04
N SER A 174 13.40 2.95 -5.33
CA SER A 174 13.02 4.32 -4.97
C SER A 174 14.00 5.00 -4.02
N ALA A 175 14.66 4.24 -3.13
CA ALA A 175 15.77 4.75 -2.32
C ALA A 175 16.94 5.23 -3.19
N ALA A 176 17.33 4.46 -4.20
CA ALA A 176 18.37 4.85 -5.14
C ALA A 176 17.98 6.08 -5.98
N GLN A 177 16.73 6.13 -6.44
CA GLN A 177 16.18 7.27 -7.17
C GLN A 177 16.17 8.55 -6.31
N ALA A 178 15.76 8.45 -5.04
CA ALA A 178 15.77 9.58 -4.13
C ALA A 178 17.19 10.14 -3.91
N VAL A 179 18.20 9.27 -3.78
CA VAL A 179 19.60 9.72 -3.71
C VAL A 179 20.02 10.44 -4.98
N ARG A 180 19.63 9.94 -6.17
CA ARG A 180 19.88 10.65 -7.43
C ARG A 180 19.19 12.02 -7.49
N ALA A 181 18.01 12.11 -6.90
CA ALA A 181 17.21 13.33 -6.81
C ALA A 181 17.70 14.31 -5.72
N GLY A 182 18.83 14.03 -5.05
CA GLY A 182 19.45 14.95 -4.09
C GLY A 182 19.22 14.62 -2.61
N ALA A 183 18.51 13.54 -2.28
CA ALA A 183 18.38 13.13 -0.88
C ALA A 183 19.74 12.70 -0.30
N ARG A 184 20.04 13.25 0.87
CA ARG A 184 21.21 12.88 1.68
C ARG A 184 20.90 11.71 2.61
N ILE A 185 19.67 11.66 3.10
CA ILE A 185 19.16 10.68 4.06
C ILE A 185 17.97 9.96 3.44
N VAL A 186 17.97 8.63 3.51
CA VAL A 186 16.89 7.79 3.01
C VAL A 186 16.26 7.06 4.19
N ILE A 187 14.99 7.36 4.47
CA ILE A 187 14.26 6.83 5.62
C ILE A 187 13.42 5.63 5.17
N VAL A 188 13.75 4.46 5.70
CA VAL A 188 13.11 3.20 5.31
C VAL A 188 12.52 2.52 6.54
N GLY A 189 11.19 2.40 6.56
CA GLY A 189 10.44 1.67 7.59
C GLY A 189 10.10 0.25 7.13
N GLY A 190 8.83 0.03 6.77
CA GLY A 190 8.25 -1.30 6.54
C GLY A 190 8.98 -2.22 5.55
N ASN A 191 9.66 -1.68 4.53
CA ASN A 191 10.45 -2.50 3.59
C ASN A 191 11.70 -3.13 4.22
N ILE A 192 12.14 -2.64 5.39
CA ILE A 192 13.14 -3.27 6.25
C ILE A 192 12.44 -3.97 7.43
N THR A 193 11.63 -3.24 8.20
CA THR A 193 11.15 -3.70 9.52
C THR A 193 10.09 -4.80 9.46
N ARG A 194 9.42 -5.00 8.32
CA ARG A 194 8.43 -6.08 8.11
C ARG A 194 8.95 -7.19 7.20
N SER A 195 10.23 -7.19 6.87
CA SER A 195 10.84 -8.26 6.07
C SER A 195 11.04 -9.53 6.88
N ASP A 196 10.93 -10.69 6.22
CA ASP A 196 11.27 -11.98 6.82
C ASP A 196 12.76 -12.09 7.19
N ASN A 197 13.61 -11.28 6.54
CA ASN A 197 15.02 -11.14 6.85
C ASN A 197 15.43 -9.66 6.79
N VAL A 198 15.36 -8.99 7.94
CA VAL A 198 15.65 -7.56 8.10
C VAL A 198 17.07 -7.21 7.66
N THR A 199 18.06 -8.04 7.99
CA THR A 199 19.46 -7.82 7.61
C THR A 199 19.65 -7.82 6.09
N GLU A 200 19.10 -8.81 5.38
CA GLU A 200 19.22 -8.86 3.91
C GLU A 200 18.41 -7.75 3.23
N ALA A 201 17.24 -7.39 3.77
CA ALA A 201 16.47 -6.25 3.29
C ALA A 201 17.28 -4.94 3.41
N ALA A 202 17.88 -4.67 4.57
CA ALA A 202 18.73 -3.50 4.78
C ALA A 202 19.96 -3.51 3.86
N LYS A 203 20.63 -4.66 3.66
CA LYS A 203 21.75 -4.79 2.70
C LYS A 203 21.34 -4.48 1.28
N LYS A 204 20.13 -4.90 0.87
CA LYS A 204 19.59 -4.61 -0.46
C LYS A 204 19.42 -3.09 -0.66
N ILE A 205 18.88 -2.38 0.34
CA ILE A 205 18.79 -0.92 0.32
C ILE A 205 20.20 -0.30 0.29
N ARG A 206 21.13 -0.75 1.15
CA ARG A 206 22.52 -0.26 1.17
C ARG A 206 23.19 -0.35 -0.19
N LYS A 207 23.11 -1.51 -0.82
CA LYS A 207 23.69 -1.73 -2.14
C LYS A 207 23.10 -0.79 -3.20
N SER A 208 21.79 -0.51 -3.15
CA SER A 208 21.16 0.36 -4.13
C SER A 208 21.49 1.83 -3.94
N VAL A 209 21.53 2.31 -2.68
CA VAL A 209 21.87 3.72 -2.39
C VAL A 209 23.35 4.03 -2.57
N ASP A 210 24.24 3.05 -2.38
CA ASP A 210 25.68 3.22 -2.60
C ASP A 210 26.04 3.25 -4.09
N SER A 211 25.20 2.67 -4.95
CA SER A 211 25.38 2.59 -6.40
C SER A 211 24.13 3.04 -7.15
N PRO A 212 23.63 4.27 -6.91
CA PRO A 212 22.34 4.70 -7.40
C PRO A 212 22.33 4.70 -8.92
N GLY A 213 23.47 5.01 -9.56
CA GLY A 213 23.72 5.03 -11.01
C GLY A 213 23.38 3.74 -11.79
N SER A 214 23.29 2.58 -11.12
CA SER A 214 23.04 1.28 -11.75
C SER A 214 21.56 0.88 -11.86
N VAL A 215 20.65 1.66 -11.27
CA VAL A 215 19.22 1.35 -11.26
C VAL A 215 18.57 2.10 -12.42
N ASP A 216 18.01 1.40 -13.41
CA ASP A 216 17.25 2.07 -14.47
C ASP A 216 16.06 2.80 -13.83
N ILE A 217 15.83 4.06 -14.22
CA ILE A 217 14.60 4.76 -13.87
C ILE A 217 13.51 4.12 -14.72
N ARG A 218 12.87 3.06 -14.22
CA ARG A 218 11.68 2.54 -14.88
C ARG A 218 10.58 3.59 -14.73
N ASP A 219 9.98 3.95 -15.85
CA ASP A 219 8.68 4.61 -15.84
C ASP A 219 7.73 3.70 -15.05
N ARG A 220 7.22 4.16 -13.90
CA ARG A 220 6.49 3.34 -12.92
C ARG A 220 5.12 2.85 -13.43
N GLY A 221 4.85 3.01 -14.72
CA GLY A 221 3.54 2.75 -15.30
C GLY A 221 2.51 3.74 -14.79
N THR A 222 1.26 3.57 -15.21
CA THR A 222 0.16 4.35 -14.66
C THR A 222 -0.25 3.80 -13.29
N VAL A 223 -0.89 4.63 -12.46
CA VAL A 223 -1.46 4.19 -11.16
C VAL A 223 -2.39 2.98 -11.35
N ASP A 224 -3.16 2.92 -12.43
CA ASP A 224 -4.01 1.76 -12.77
C ASP A 224 -3.19 0.48 -13.00
N GLN A 225 -2.05 0.57 -13.66
CA GLN A 225 -1.15 -0.57 -13.87
C GLN A 225 -0.62 -1.09 -12.53
N GLU A 226 -0.15 -0.19 -11.64
CA GLU A 226 0.33 -0.59 -10.31
C GLU A 226 -0.79 -1.26 -9.48
N ILE A 227 -2.01 -0.70 -9.49
CA ILE A 227 -3.17 -1.30 -8.81
C ILE A 227 -3.41 -2.73 -9.30
N ARG A 228 -3.44 -2.93 -10.62
CA ARG A 228 -3.67 -4.24 -11.22
C ARG A 228 -2.56 -5.23 -10.87
N GLU A 229 -1.31 -4.79 -10.88
CA GLU A 229 -0.17 -5.62 -10.50
C GLU A 229 -0.26 -6.06 -9.03
N ILE A 230 -0.56 -5.14 -8.12
CA ILE A 230 -0.76 -5.49 -6.70
C ILE A 230 -1.92 -6.48 -6.54
N PHE A 231 -3.06 -6.24 -7.19
CA PHE A 231 -4.21 -7.14 -7.09
C PHE A 231 -3.96 -8.53 -7.70
N LYS A 232 -3.02 -8.67 -8.64
CA LYS A 232 -2.58 -9.98 -9.14
C LYS A 232 -1.77 -10.76 -8.11
N GLU A 233 -1.07 -10.09 -7.19
CA GLU A 233 -0.20 -10.71 -6.17
C GLU A 233 -0.93 -11.18 -4.90
N VAL A 234 -2.16 -10.70 -4.66
CA VAL A 234 -2.91 -10.94 -3.40
C VAL A 234 -4.20 -11.72 -3.65
N SER A 235 -4.68 -12.49 -2.68
CA SER A 235 -5.95 -13.24 -2.81
C SER A 235 -7.18 -12.35 -2.61
N THR A 236 -8.34 -12.79 -3.08
CA THR A 236 -9.64 -12.16 -2.78
C THR A 236 -9.89 -12.08 -1.27
N SER A 237 -9.45 -13.08 -0.50
CA SER A 237 -9.51 -13.06 0.97
C SER A 237 -8.68 -11.92 1.57
N ASN A 238 -7.44 -11.73 1.10
CA ASN A 238 -6.59 -10.61 1.56
C ASN A 238 -7.25 -9.25 1.27
N ILE A 239 -7.88 -9.10 0.10
CA ILE A 239 -8.58 -7.86 -0.27
C ILE A 239 -9.81 -7.66 0.62
N SER A 240 -10.61 -8.71 0.86
CA SER A 240 -11.78 -8.60 1.73
C SER A 240 -11.40 -8.22 3.16
N ASP A 241 -10.33 -8.80 3.72
CA ASP A 241 -9.83 -8.45 5.04
C ASP A 241 -9.32 -7.01 5.10
N ALA A 242 -8.62 -6.54 4.06
CA ALA A 242 -8.22 -5.14 3.92
C ALA A 242 -9.41 -4.17 3.85
N MET A 243 -10.58 -4.65 3.40
CA MET A 243 -11.86 -3.94 3.37
C MET A 243 -12.73 -4.19 4.61
N HIS A 244 -12.19 -4.78 5.68
CA HIS A 244 -12.93 -5.17 6.90
C HIS A 244 -14.06 -6.18 6.62
N ARG A 245 -13.76 -7.22 5.85
CA ARG A 245 -14.66 -8.34 5.49
C ARG A 245 -15.85 -7.89 4.62
N LYS A 246 -15.58 -6.96 3.70
CA LYS A 246 -16.55 -6.43 2.73
C LYS A 246 -16.11 -6.73 1.29
N GLY A 247 -16.94 -6.35 0.31
CA GLY A 247 -16.65 -6.45 -1.12
C GLY A 247 -16.86 -7.83 -1.74
N ALA A 248 -16.92 -8.90 -0.96
CA ALA A 248 -17.16 -10.25 -1.47
C ALA A 248 -18.58 -10.43 -2.04
N MET A 249 -18.66 -10.93 -3.27
CA MET A 249 -19.91 -11.30 -3.93
C MET A 249 -20.44 -12.64 -3.41
N LYS A 250 -21.77 -12.73 -3.26
CA LYS A 250 -22.48 -13.90 -2.72
C LYS A 250 -23.07 -14.75 -3.85
N GLY A 251 -22.89 -16.08 -3.75
CA GLY A 251 -23.49 -17.02 -4.70
C GLY A 251 -22.95 -16.90 -6.12
N ILE A 252 -21.73 -16.40 -6.27
CA ILE A 252 -21.01 -16.26 -7.53
C ILE A 252 -19.79 -17.17 -7.46
N HIS A 253 -19.71 -18.16 -8.33
CA HIS A 253 -18.72 -19.23 -8.27
C HIS A 253 -17.95 -19.35 -9.59
N PRO A 254 -16.65 -19.68 -9.56
CA PRO A 254 -15.85 -19.87 -10.77
C PRO A 254 -16.34 -21.08 -11.56
N ILE A 255 -16.57 -20.90 -12.86
CA ILE A 255 -16.66 -21.99 -13.85
C ILE A 255 -15.24 -22.38 -14.25
N VAL A 256 -14.45 -21.37 -14.65
CA VAL A 256 -13.04 -21.53 -15.02
C VAL A 256 -12.19 -20.90 -13.93
N ARG A 257 -11.27 -21.70 -13.37
CA ARG A 257 -10.34 -21.21 -12.35
C ARG A 257 -9.28 -20.33 -12.99
N GLY A 258 -8.92 -19.26 -12.30
CA GLY A 258 -7.86 -18.36 -12.73
C GLY A 258 -7.96 -16.99 -12.08
N LYS A 259 -6.82 -16.33 -11.96
CA LYS A 259 -6.74 -14.98 -11.39
C LYS A 259 -7.32 -13.97 -12.39
N MET A 260 -8.46 -13.38 -12.04
CA MET A 260 -9.09 -12.29 -12.79
C MET A 260 -8.82 -10.97 -12.07
N VAL A 261 -8.33 -9.96 -12.79
CA VAL A 261 -8.17 -8.58 -12.28
C VAL A 261 -8.50 -7.60 -13.39
N GLY A 262 -9.55 -6.80 -13.22
CA GLY A 262 -9.86 -5.74 -14.16
C GLY A 262 -10.94 -4.76 -13.71
N THR A 263 -11.21 -3.76 -14.55
CA THR A 263 -12.20 -2.70 -14.28
C THR A 263 -13.56 -3.06 -14.85
N ALA A 264 -14.63 -2.72 -14.14
CA ALA A 264 -15.99 -3.12 -14.45
C ALA A 264 -16.54 -2.42 -15.70
N VAL A 265 -17.02 -3.22 -16.65
CA VAL A 265 -18.07 -2.84 -17.60
C VAL A 265 -19.36 -3.50 -17.12
N THR A 266 -20.25 -2.71 -16.55
CA THR A 266 -21.48 -3.22 -15.91
C THR A 266 -22.59 -3.39 -16.92
N VAL A 267 -23.40 -4.43 -16.75
CA VAL A 267 -24.55 -4.74 -17.59
C VAL A 267 -25.74 -5.09 -16.72
N GLN A 268 -26.82 -4.33 -16.85
CA GLN A 268 -28.14 -4.68 -16.35
C GLN A 268 -28.93 -5.33 -17.49
N ALA A 269 -29.24 -6.62 -17.36
CA ALA A 269 -30.03 -7.37 -18.33
C ALA A 269 -31.34 -7.88 -17.72
N PHE A 270 -32.34 -8.09 -18.57
CA PHE A 270 -33.64 -8.65 -18.18
C PHE A 270 -33.70 -10.16 -18.39
N ALA A 271 -34.67 -10.80 -17.74
CA ALA A 271 -34.86 -12.24 -17.81
C ALA A 271 -34.97 -12.73 -19.27
N GLY A 272 -34.04 -13.59 -19.66
CA GLY A 272 -34.01 -14.18 -21.01
C GLY A 272 -33.62 -13.21 -22.12
N ASP A 273 -32.97 -12.09 -21.81
CA ASP A 273 -32.31 -11.24 -22.80
C ASP A 273 -30.78 -11.34 -22.70
N TRP A 274 -30.12 -11.67 -23.82
CA TRP A 274 -28.66 -11.72 -23.90
C TRP A 274 -28.06 -10.55 -24.69
N ALA A 275 -28.84 -9.73 -25.41
CA ALA A 275 -28.29 -8.74 -26.35
C ALA A 275 -27.30 -7.77 -25.69
N LYS A 276 -27.67 -7.15 -24.56
CA LYS A 276 -26.80 -6.20 -23.83
C LYS A 276 -25.55 -6.85 -23.24
N THR A 277 -25.61 -8.15 -22.93
CA THR A 277 -24.44 -8.87 -22.42
C THR A 277 -23.36 -9.00 -23.49
N VAL A 278 -23.73 -9.32 -24.73
CA VAL A 278 -22.77 -9.48 -25.83
C VAL A 278 -22.34 -8.13 -26.39
N GLU A 279 -23.25 -7.14 -26.45
CA GLU A 279 -22.93 -5.75 -26.85
C GLU A 279 -21.89 -5.12 -25.90
N ALA A 280 -21.84 -5.52 -24.64
CA ALA A 280 -20.81 -5.04 -23.70
C ALA A 280 -19.38 -5.41 -24.14
N ILE A 281 -19.19 -6.46 -24.94
CA ILE A 281 -17.88 -6.83 -25.50
C ILE A 281 -17.38 -5.76 -26.48
N ASP A 282 -18.28 -5.11 -27.22
CA ASP A 282 -17.90 -4.06 -28.16
C ASP A 282 -17.36 -2.81 -27.43
N ILE A 283 -17.95 -2.51 -26.28
CA ILE A 283 -17.64 -1.36 -25.41
C ILE A 283 -16.40 -1.60 -24.55
N ALA A 284 -16.19 -2.84 -24.10
CA ALA A 284 -15.08 -3.21 -23.23
C ALA A 284 -13.71 -2.98 -23.91
N LYS A 285 -12.72 -2.63 -23.10
CA LYS A 285 -11.32 -2.49 -23.50
C LYS A 285 -10.51 -3.69 -23.02
N PRO A 286 -9.32 -3.93 -23.62
CA PRO A 286 -8.41 -4.95 -23.13
C PRO A 286 -8.13 -4.78 -21.62
N GLY A 287 -8.29 -5.85 -20.86
CA GLY A 287 -8.12 -5.85 -19.40
C GLY A 287 -9.37 -5.49 -18.58
N ASP A 288 -10.50 -5.16 -19.21
CA ASP A 288 -11.76 -4.96 -18.49
C ASP A 288 -12.39 -6.29 -18.05
N VAL A 289 -13.30 -6.22 -17.09
CA VAL A 289 -14.15 -7.33 -16.64
C VAL A 289 -15.60 -6.96 -16.91
N ILE A 290 -16.33 -7.81 -17.63
CA ILE A 290 -17.77 -7.62 -17.83
C ILE A 290 -18.50 -8.15 -16.60
N VAL A 291 -19.35 -7.32 -15.97
CA VAL A 291 -20.14 -7.69 -14.79
C VAL A 291 -21.61 -7.58 -15.13
N ILE A 292 -22.29 -8.72 -15.12
CA ILE A 292 -23.67 -8.87 -15.57
C ILE A 292 -24.54 -9.15 -14.35
N TYR A 293 -25.58 -8.35 -14.19
CA TYR A 293 -26.77 -8.76 -13.47
C TYR A 293 -27.84 -9.16 -14.49
N ASN A 294 -28.33 -10.38 -14.40
CA ASN A 294 -29.48 -10.86 -15.14
C ASN A 294 -30.57 -11.27 -14.15
N GLU A 295 -31.79 -10.79 -14.38
CA GLU A 295 -32.95 -11.09 -13.54
C GLU A 295 -33.25 -12.60 -13.42
N SER A 296 -32.84 -13.42 -14.41
CA SER A 296 -33.05 -14.87 -14.37
C SER A 296 -31.76 -15.64 -14.12
N LYS A 297 -31.85 -16.63 -13.23
CA LYS A 297 -30.83 -17.67 -13.01
C LYS A 297 -31.16 -18.99 -13.73
N ASP A 298 -32.28 -19.04 -14.46
CA ASP A 298 -32.78 -20.25 -15.13
C ASP A 298 -32.68 -20.16 -16.66
N ILE A 299 -32.26 -19.01 -17.19
CA ILE A 299 -32.10 -18.77 -18.63
C ILE A 299 -30.71 -18.18 -18.86
N ALA A 300 -29.89 -18.86 -19.66
CA ALA A 300 -28.52 -18.42 -19.90
C ALA A 300 -28.48 -17.13 -20.74
N CYS A 301 -27.67 -16.17 -20.28
CA CYS A 301 -27.35 -14.96 -21.02
C CYS A 301 -25.93 -14.97 -21.62
N TRP A 302 -25.14 -15.99 -21.29
CA TRP A 302 -23.74 -16.11 -21.72
C TRP A 302 -23.41 -17.54 -22.16
N GLY A 303 -22.49 -17.70 -23.11
CA GLY A 303 -22.08 -18.99 -23.65
C GLY A 303 -20.72 -18.96 -24.35
N GLY A 304 -20.41 -20.01 -25.11
CA GLY A 304 -19.09 -20.25 -25.71
C GLY A 304 -18.69 -19.16 -26.72
N LEU A 305 -19.60 -18.75 -27.59
CA LEU A 305 -19.33 -17.71 -28.60
C LEU A 305 -19.00 -16.33 -27.99
N ALA A 306 -19.74 -15.92 -26.96
CA ALA A 306 -19.47 -14.67 -26.23
C ALA A 306 -18.11 -14.73 -25.52
N THR A 307 -17.75 -15.91 -25.01
CA THR A 307 -16.45 -16.17 -24.37
C THR A 307 -15.30 -16.06 -25.38
N LEU A 308 -15.43 -16.68 -26.55
CA LEU A 308 -14.42 -16.56 -27.62
C LEU A 308 -14.27 -15.11 -28.09
N SER A 309 -15.38 -14.39 -28.26
CA SER A 309 -15.36 -12.96 -28.63
C SER A 309 -14.63 -12.12 -27.57
N SER A 310 -14.86 -12.42 -26.29
CA SER A 310 -14.21 -11.73 -25.16
C SER A 310 -12.69 -11.96 -25.13
N LEU A 311 -12.24 -13.18 -25.42
CA LEU A 311 -10.81 -13.48 -25.56
C LEU A 311 -10.16 -12.71 -26.71
N ASN A 312 -10.82 -12.65 -27.87
CA ASN A 312 -10.32 -11.87 -29.01
C ASN A 312 -10.18 -10.38 -28.70
N LYS A 313 -11.07 -9.85 -27.84
CA LYS A 313 -11.05 -8.46 -27.37
C LYS A 313 -10.03 -8.21 -26.25
N GLY A 314 -9.49 -9.27 -25.64
CA GLY A 314 -8.55 -9.18 -24.51
C GLY A 314 -9.22 -8.85 -23.17
N ILE A 315 -10.49 -9.22 -22.99
CA ILE A 315 -11.22 -9.07 -21.72
C ILE A 315 -10.60 -9.98 -20.66
N ALA A 316 -10.44 -9.47 -19.43
CA ALA A 316 -9.78 -10.18 -18.34
C ALA A 316 -10.65 -11.25 -17.69
N GLY A 317 -11.98 -11.13 -17.78
CA GLY A 317 -12.94 -12.13 -17.31
C GLY A 317 -14.38 -11.63 -17.29
N VAL A 318 -15.29 -12.49 -16.84
CA VAL A 318 -16.73 -12.22 -16.81
C VAL A 318 -17.34 -12.65 -15.47
N VAL A 319 -18.22 -11.84 -14.92
CA VAL A 319 -18.97 -12.12 -13.69
C VAL A 319 -20.46 -12.03 -13.98
N ILE A 320 -21.23 -13.06 -13.60
CA ILE A 320 -22.63 -13.21 -13.99
C ILE A 320 -23.47 -13.56 -12.76
N GLU A 321 -24.23 -12.60 -12.23
CA GLU A 321 -25.42 -12.94 -11.45
C GLU A 321 -26.53 -13.32 -12.43
N GLY A 322 -26.60 -14.60 -12.74
CA GLY A 322 -27.44 -15.17 -13.78
C GLY A 322 -26.94 -16.57 -14.13
N ALA A 323 -27.27 -17.05 -15.33
CA ALA A 323 -26.81 -18.33 -15.82
C ALA A 323 -25.91 -18.26 -17.06
N ALA A 324 -24.98 -19.19 -17.15
CA ALA A 324 -24.15 -19.46 -18.32
C ALA A 324 -24.49 -20.84 -18.92
N ARG A 325 -24.16 -21.05 -20.19
CA ARG A 325 -24.25 -22.33 -20.90
C ARG A 325 -22.96 -22.63 -21.67
N ASP A 326 -22.93 -23.74 -22.40
CA ASP A 326 -21.77 -24.17 -23.21
C ASP A 326 -20.50 -24.33 -22.35
N ILE A 327 -20.66 -24.97 -21.19
CA ILE A 327 -19.64 -25.00 -20.13
C ILE A 327 -18.36 -25.69 -20.59
N ASP A 328 -18.48 -26.75 -21.39
CA ASP A 328 -17.36 -27.46 -21.99
C ASP A 328 -16.55 -26.56 -22.93
N GLU A 329 -17.22 -25.74 -23.76
CA GLU A 329 -16.54 -24.76 -24.61
C GLU A 329 -15.86 -23.67 -23.77
N ILE A 330 -16.55 -23.15 -22.74
CA ILE A 330 -16.02 -22.13 -21.83
C ILE A 330 -14.76 -22.62 -21.11
N GLU A 331 -14.79 -23.83 -20.57
CA GLU A 331 -13.64 -24.45 -19.90
C GLU A 331 -12.44 -24.62 -20.85
N ASN A 332 -12.68 -25.08 -22.08
CA ASN A 332 -11.64 -25.23 -23.09
C ASN A 332 -11.01 -23.91 -23.52
N LEU A 333 -11.78 -22.82 -23.53
CA LEU A 333 -11.31 -21.48 -23.90
C LEU A 333 -10.48 -20.83 -22.78
N GLY A 334 -10.69 -21.18 -21.52
CA GLY A 334 -9.84 -20.78 -20.40
C GLY A 334 -9.99 -19.33 -19.93
N LEU A 335 -11.01 -18.59 -20.38
CA LEU A 335 -11.32 -17.26 -19.85
C LEU A 335 -11.90 -17.40 -18.42
N PRO A 336 -11.41 -16.65 -17.41
CA PRO A 336 -12.02 -16.64 -16.08
C PRO A 336 -13.48 -16.16 -16.15
N ILE A 337 -14.41 -17.06 -15.84
CA ILE A 337 -15.84 -16.77 -15.78
C ILE A 337 -16.40 -17.22 -14.43
N TYR A 338 -17.18 -16.35 -13.81
CA TYR A 338 -17.84 -16.57 -12.54
C TYR A 338 -19.35 -16.41 -12.73
N THR A 339 -20.15 -17.36 -12.25
CA THR A 339 -21.60 -17.35 -12.43
C THR A 339 -22.35 -17.78 -11.18
N SER A 340 -23.62 -17.41 -11.07
CA SER A 340 -24.51 -17.94 -10.03
C SER A 340 -25.17 -19.27 -10.38
N ASN A 341 -25.29 -19.61 -11.68
CA ASN A 341 -25.85 -20.87 -12.13
C ASN A 341 -25.35 -21.26 -13.53
N THR A 342 -25.58 -22.52 -13.91
CA THR A 342 -25.32 -23.06 -15.25
C THR A 342 -26.53 -23.83 -15.76
N VAL A 343 -27.00 -23.53 -16.97
CA VAL A 343 -28.21 -24.13 -17.56
C VAL A 343 -28.03 -24.36 -19.07
N PRO A 344 -28.76 -25.29 -19.71
CA PRO A 344 -28.62 -25.54 -21.15
C PRO A 344 -29.42 -24.58 -22.05
N ASN A 345 -30.54 -24.03 -21.57
CA ASN A 345 -31.42 -23.16 -22.35
C ASN A 345 -30.94 -21.69 -22.34
N ALA A 346 -31.05 -21.02 -23.49
CA ALA A 346 -30.77 -19.59 -23.63
C ALA A 346 -32.04 -18.79 -23.92
N GLY A 347 -31.95 -17.47 -23.75
CA GLY A 347 -33.00 -16.51 -24.11
C GLY A 347 -32.90 -15.99 -25.54
N ASP A 348 -33.55 -14.85 -25.80
CA ASP A 348 -33.61 -14.17 -27.09
C ASP A 348 -32.90 -12.80 -27.04
N PRO A 349 -32.33 -12.29 -28.13
CA PRO A 349 -31.69 -10.97 -28.16
C PRO A 349 -32.73 -9.85 -28.32
N LYS A 350 -33.31 -9.38 -27.23
CA LYS A 350 -34.38 -8.36 -27.28
C LYS A 350 -33.84 -6.93 -27.20
N GLY A 351 -32.62 -6.74 -26.68
CA GLY A 351 -31.94 -5.43 -26.62
C GLY A 351 -32.33 -4.58 -25.41
N PHE A 352 -33.07 -5.15 -24.45
CA PHE A 352 -33.45 -4.47 -23.22
C PHE A 352 -32.33 -4.49 -22.19
N GLY A 353 -32.23 -3.42 -21.41
CA GLY A 353 -31.23 -3.28 -20.37
C GLY A 353 -30.29 -2.10 -20.60
N GLU A 354 -29.27 -2.01 -19.76
CA GLU A 354 -28.33 -0.90 -19.74
C GLU A 354 -26.89 -1.40 -19.63
N ILE A 355 -25.96 -0.69 -20.26
CA ILE A 355 -24.52 -0.93 -20.13
C ILE A 355 -23.91 0.33 -19.49
N ASN A 356 -22.95 0.14 -18.59
CA ASN A 356 -22.32 1.18 -17.79
C ASN A 356 -23.29 1.93 -16.84
N ALA A 357 -24.30 1.24 -16.31
CA ALA A 357 -25.12 1.71 -15.20
C ALA A 357 -24.60 1.16 -13.86
N GLU A 358 -24.93 1.81 -12.74
CA GLU A 358 -24.71 1.22 -11.42
C GLU A 358 -25.66 0.01 -11.24
N ILE A 359 -25.13 -1.15 -10.89
CA ILE A 359 -25.90 -2.39 -10.71
C ILE A 359 -25.65 -3.00 -9.32
N THR A 360 -26.55 -3.88 -8.89
CA THR A 360 -26.30 -4.77 -7.74
C THR A 360 -26.07 -6.19 -8.26
N CYS A 361 -24.87 -6.74 -8.06
CA CYS A 361 -24.47 -8.07 -8.52
C CYS A 361 -23.76 -8.83 -7.39
N GLY A 362 -24.17 -10.07 -7.14
CA GLY A 362 -23.70 -10.87 -6.01
C GLY A 362 -23.96 -10.20 -4.65
N GLY A 363 -25.01 -9.38 -4.55
CA GLY A 363 -25.30 -8.57 -3.36
C GLY A 363 -24.32 -7.42 -3.09
N GLN A 364 -23.48 -7.03 -4.06
CA GLN A 364 -22.60 -5.87 -3.99
C GLN A 364 -23.02 -4.82 -5.02
N ILE A 365 -22.88 -3.54 -4.67
CA ILE A 365 -23.01 -2.43 -5.63
C ILE A 365 -21.75 -2.41 -6.49
N VAL A 366 -21.93 -2.37 -7.81
CA VAL A 366 -20.83 -2.29 -8.79
C VAL A 366 -21.08 -1.10 -9.70
N LYS A 367 -20.12 -0.18 -9.75
CA LYS A 367 -20.13 0.97 -10.67
C LYS A 367 -19.16 0.73 -11.84
N PRO A 368 -19.42 1.36 -12.99
CA PRO A 368 -18.46 1.35 -14.09
C PRO A 368 -17.08 1.86 -13.64
N GLY A 369 -16.06 1.05 -13.94
CA GLY A 369 -14.67 1.31 -13.58
C GLY A 369 -14.25 0.82 -12.18
N ASP A 370 -15.14 0.27 -11.35
CA ASP A 370 -14.73 -0.43 -10.12
C ASP A 370 -13.85 -1.64 -10.45
N TYR A 371 -12.92 -1.99 -9.55
CA TYR A 371 -12.04 -3.13 -9.77
C TYR A 371 -12.72 -4.43 -9.33
N LEU A 372 -12.67 -5.44 -10.18
CA LEU A 372 -13.11 -6.79 -9.90
C LEU A 372 -11.89 -7.69 -9.82
N ILE A 373 -11.81 -8.42 -8.71
CA ILE A 373 -10.79 -9.42 -8.49
C ILE A 373 -11.49 -10.75 -8.25
N GLY A 374 -11.15 -11.75 -9.07
CA GLY A 374 -11.64 -13.11 -8.95
C GLY A 374 -10.51 -14.10 -8.73
N ASP A 375 -10.72 -15.07 -7.84
CA ASP A 375 -9.92 -16.28 -7.73
C ASP A 375 -10.79 -17.47 -7.28
N GLU A 376 -10.19 -18.58 -6.89
CA GLU A 376 -10.90 -19.80 -6.51
C GLU A 376 -11.88 -19.61 -5.34
N SER A 377 -11.72 -18.56 -4.53
CA SER A 377 -12.62 -18.27 -3.40
C SER A 377 -13.85 -17.44 -3.78
N GLY A 378 -13.90 -16.92 -5.02
CA GLY A 378 -15.02 -16.12 -5.54
C GLY A 378 -14.55 -14.77 -6.09
N VAL A 379 -15.42 -13.76 -6.00
CA VAL A 379 -15.19 -12.43 -6.56
C VAL A 379 -15.32 -11.35 -5.48
N VAL A 380 -14.43 -10.38 -5.52
CA VAL A 380 -14.47 -9.17 -4.69
C VAL A 380 -14.54 -7.93 -5.58
N VAL A 381 -15.45 -7.01 -5.25
CA VAL A 381 -15.50 -5.66 -5.84
C VAL A 381 -14.76 -4.66 -4.95
N VAL A 382 -13.95 -3.82 -5.58
CA VAL A 382 -13.22 -2.73 -4.94
C VAL A 382 -13.60 -1.41 -5.62
N PRO A 383 -14.18 -0.43 -4.89
CA PRO A 383 -14.50 0.87 -5.45
C PRO A 383 -13.28 1.58 -6.02
N LYS A 384 -13.39 2.12 -7.24
CA LYS A 384 -12.25 2.74 -7.95
C LYS A 384 -11.60 3.88 -7.17
N GLU A 385 -12.39 4.65 -6.41
CA GLU A 385 -11.90 5.81 -5.64
C GLU A 385 -10.96 5.40 -4.50
N ARG A 386 -11.03 4.14 -4.07
CA ARG A 386 -10.22 3.58 -2.97
C ARG A 386 -9.33 2.43 -3.42
N ALA A 387 -9.24 2.17 -4.74
CA ALA A 387 -8.59 0.99 -5.26
C ALA A 387 -7.10 0.94 -4.90
N TYR A 388 -6.38 2.06 -5.02
CA TYR A 388 -4.96 2.12 -4.66
C TYR A 388 -4.73 1.89 -3.16
N GLU A 389 -5.49 2.60 -2.31
CA GLU A 389 -5.49 2.43 -0.85
C GLU A 389 -5.68 0.95 -0.46
N LEU A 390 -6.73 0.32 -1.01
CA LEU A 390 -7.12 -1.04 -0.68
C LEU A 390 -6.16 -2.08 -1.27
N ALA A 391 -5.58 -1.85 -2.45
CA ALA A 391 -4.53 -2.68 -3.01
C ALA A 391 -3.31 -2.73 -2.08
N ARG A 392 -2.83 -1.55 -1.63
CA ARG A 392 -1.68 -1.47 -0.71
C ARG A 392 -1.99 -2.14 0.63
N ARG A 393 -3.18 -1.93 1.20
CA ARG A 393 -3.61 -2.61 2.43
C ARG A 393 -3.68 -4.13 2.25
N ALA A 394 -4.22 -4.63 1.14
CA ALA A 394 -4.27 -6.06 0.84
C ALA A 394 -2.87 -6.67 0.74
N LYS A 395 -1.90 -5.94 0.17
CA LYS A 395 -0.49 -6.37 0.14
C LYS A 395 0.12 -6.47 1.54
N GLU A 396 -0.24 -5.58 2.46
CA GLU A 396 0.21 -5.66 3.86
C GLU A 396 -0.44 -6.82 4.62
N VAL A 397 -1.72 -7.12 4.36
CA VAL A 397 -2.38 -8.33 4.88
C VAL A 397 -1.64 -9.58 4.40
N ASN A 398 -1.35 -9.67 3.10
CA ASN A 398 -0.61 -10.80 2.51
C ASN A 398 0.78 -10.99 3.13
N LYS A 399 1.54 -9.90 3.35
CA LYS A 399 2.85 -9.97 4.03
C LYS A 399 2.72 -10.50 5.45
N THR A 400 1.72 -10.01 6.19
CA THR A 400 1.47 -10.45 7.57
C THR A 400 1.13 -11.94 7.61
N GLU A 401 0.27 -12.41 6.70
CA GLU A 401 -0.07 -13.83 6.59
C GLU A 401 1.13 -14.70 6.20
N LYS A 402 1.98 -14.27 5.26
CA LYS A 402 3.21 -15.00 4.90
C LYS A 402 4.12 -15.20 6.10
N ARG A 403 4.30 -14.15 6.92
CA ARG A 403 5.05 -14.25 8.18
C ARG A 403 4.43 -15.28 9.11
N LEU A 404 3.11 -15.23 9.32
CA LEU A 404 2.38 -16.20 10.14
C LEU A 404 2.54 -17.64 9.61
N PHE A 405 2.48 -17.84 8.29
CA PHE A 405 2.71 -19.14 7.67
C PHE A 405 4.09 -19.70 8.00
N ASP A 406 5.13 -18.87 7.96
CA ASP A 406 6.49 -19.30 8.27
C ASP A 406 6.68 -19.58 9.76
N GLU A 407 6.05 -18.82 10.64
CA GLU A 407 6.01 -19.11 12.08
C GLU A 407 5.27 -20.44 12.36
N ILE A 408 4.16 -20.70 11.68
CA ILE A 408 3.41 -21.97 11.79
C ILE A 408 4.27 -23.14 11.28
N ARG A 409 4.98 -22.97 10.16
CA ARG A 409 5.89 -23.99 9.63
C ARG A 409 7.03 -24.34 10.60
N ARG A 410 7.43 -23.40 11.45
CA ARG A 410 8.45 -23.62 12.50
C ARG A 410 7.89 -24.36 13.72
N GLY A 411 6.61 -24.70 13.75
CA GLY A 411 6.00 -25.59 14.73
C GLY A 411 5.04 -24.94 15.72
N GLY A 412 4.81 -23.62 15.64
CA GLY A 412 3.79 -22.94 16.45
C GLY A 412 2.39 -23.17 15.88
N THR A 413 1.38 -23.31 16.75
CA THR A 413 -0.02 -23.27 16.28
C THR A 413 -0.46 -21.83 16.06
N LEU A 414 -1.44 -21.62 15.15
CA LEU A 414 -1.98 -20.27 14.88
C LEU A 414 -2.49 -19.57 16.16
N SER A 415 -3.09 -20.33 17.08
CA SER A 415 -3.61 -19.79 18.35
C SER A 415 -2.50 -19.30 19.28
N GLU A 416 -1.36 -20.01 19.33
CA GLU A 416 -0.20 -19.63 20.13
C GLU A 416 0.48 -18.39 19.56
N ILE A 417 0.70 -18.38 18.25
CA ILE A 417 1.37 -17.28 17.54
C ILE A 417 0.59 -15.97 17.67
N LEU A 418 -0.74 -16.03 17.53
CA LEU A 418 -1.62 -14.88 17.70
C LEU A 418 -1.99 -14.62 19.16
N GLU A 419 -1.48 -15.43 20.09
CA GLU A 419 -1.71 -15.35 21.53
C GLU A 419 -3.21 -15.22 21.89
N LEU A 420 -4.08 -15.96 21.20
CA LEU A 420 -5.54 -15.78 21.29
C LEU A 420 -6.09 -15.96 22.71
N LYS A 421 -5.38 -16.71 23.57
CA LYS A 421 -5.72 -16.90 24.98
C LYS A 421 -5.78 -15.58 25.77
N LYS A 422 -5.12 -14.52 25.32
CA LYS A 422 -5.19 -13.17 25.93
C LYS A 422 -6.58 -12.54 25.82
N TRP A 423 -7.40 -13.02 24.88
CA TRP A 423 -8.75 -12.54 24.61
C TRP A 423 -9.84 -13.45 25.18
N GLU A 424 -9.47 -14.59 25.77
CA GLU A 424 -10.40 -15.41 26.53
C GLU A 424 -10.81 -14.64 27.79
N LYS A 425 -12.06 -14.19 27.84
CA LYS A 425 -12.64 -13.65 29.08
C LYS A 425 -12.83 -14.83 30.04
N HIS A 426 -12.07 -14.84 31.13
CA HIS A 426 -12.27 -15.76 32.25
C HIS A 426 -13.63 -15.56 32.93
#